data_AF-A0A7K0BKQ1-F1
#
_entry.id   AF-A0A7K0BKQ1-F1
#
_cell.length_a   1.000
_cell.length_b   1.000
_cell.length_c   1.000
_cell.angle_alpha   90.00
_cell.angle_beta   90.00
_cell.angle_gamma   90.00
#
_symmetry.space_group_name_H-M   'P 1'
#
loop_
_entity.id
_entity.type
_entity.pdbx_description
1 polymer ?
#
loop_
_entity_poly.entity_id
_entity_poly.type
_entity_poly.pdbx_seq_one_letter_code
_entity_poly.pdbx_strand_id
1 'polypeptide(L)'
;MNNNDIFKKLRVALQLRDDQIIEIVNLVNFRISKGELADIFRSEDHPNYMECGDQLLRNFLNGLIIHLRGTKEEPKNPREVLSEIAKNKTSLFKEDKKSDFKKEGEKKTFKPKGAPAKKPFGQGKPSDKKQKPESPVERFKFNSGKTKK
;
A
#
# COMPACT_ATOMS: atom_id res chain seq x y z
N MET A 1 12.86 -17.75 -17.12
CA MET A 1 11.45 -17.49 -16.78
C MET A 1 11.20 -18.18 -15.45
N ASN A 2 11.13 -17.39 -14.37
CA ASN A 2 10.88 -17.89 -13.02
C ASN A 2 9.37 -17.80 -12.68
N ASN A 3 8.95 -18.35 -11.55
CA ASN A 3 7.58 -18.29 -11.06
C ASN A 3 7.06 -16.86 -10.90
N ASN A 4 7.90 -15.92 -10.47
CA ASN A 4 7.55 -14.50 -10.41
C ASN A 4 7.17 -13.96 -11.80
N ASP A 5 7.92 -14.33 -12.86
CA ASP A 5 7.61 -13.90 -14.22
C ASP A 5 6.28 -14.48 -14.70
N ILE A 6 6.04 -15.76 -14.44
CA ILE A 6 4.78 -16.44 -14.77
C ILE A 6 3.62 -15.72 -14.08
N PHE A 7 3.76 -15.47 -12.77
CA PHE A 7 2.70 -14.87 -12.00
C PHE A 7 2.42 -13.42 -12.42
N LYS A 8 3.47 -12.63 -12.69
CA LYS A 8 3.35 -11.27 -13.25
C LYS A 8 2.64 -11.28 -14.60
N LYS A 9 3.03 -12.19 -15.51
CA LYS A 9 2.39 -12.33 -16.83
C LYS A 9 0.91 -12.71 -16.70
N LEU A 10 0.56 -13.63 -15.81
CA LEU A 10 -0.83 -14.03 -15.57
C LEU A 10 -1.67 -12.87 -15.02
N ARG A 11 -1.12 -12.10 -14.06
CA ARG A 11 -1.78 -10.89 -13.53
C ARG A 11 -2.13 -9.92 -14.65
N VAL A 12 -1.15 -9.62 -15.53
CA VAL A 12 -1.35 -8.66 -16.62
C VAL A 12 -2.28 -9.21 -17.70
N ALA A 13 -2.10 -10.47 -18.11
CA ALA A 13 -2.92 -11.12 -19.15
C ALA A 13 -4.40 -11.17 -18.77
N LEU A 14 -4.70 -11.45 -17.50
CA LEU A 14 -6.06 -11.51 -16.98
C LEU A 14 -6.57 -10.15 -16.45
N GLN A 15 -5.73 -9.11 -16.48
CA GLN A 15 -6.02 -7.76 -15.95
C GLN A 15 -6.53 -7.80 -14.50
N LEU A 16 -5.89 -8.61 -13.66
CA LEU A 16 -6.28 -8.80 -12.26
C LEU A 16 -5.65 -7.72 -11.38
N ARG A 17 -6.44 -7.20 -10.44
CA ARG A 17 -5.96 -6.38 -9.31
C ARG A 17 -5.47 -7.27 -8.18
N ASP A 18 -4.61 -6.74 -7.33
CA ASP A 18 -4.05 -7.47 -6.18
C ASP A 18 -5.15 -7.98 -5.24
N ASP A 19 -6.22 -7.19 -5.03
CA ASP A 19 -7.36 -7.59 -4.20
C ASP A 19 -8.11 -8.80 -4.80
N GLN A 20 -8.24 -8.87 -6.13
CA GLN A 20 -8.85 -10.00 -6.82
C GLN A 20 -7.98 -11.25 -6.74
N ILE A 21 -6.66 -11.10 -6.82
CA ILE A 21 -5.73 -12.23 -6.65
C ILE A 21 -5.89 -12.81 -5.24
N ILE A 22 -5.99 -11.97 -4.22
CA ILE A 22 -6.22 -12.40 -2.83
C ILE A 22 -7.53 -13.18 -2.73
N GLU A 23 -8.63 -12.67 -3.31
CA GLU A 23 -9.91 -13.37 -3.36
C GLU A 23 -9.81 -14.75 -4.04
N ILE A 24 -9.12 -14.83 -5.19
CA ILE A 24 -8.94 -16.08 -5.94
C ILE A 24 -8.16 -17.12 -5.12
N VAL A 25 -7.09 -16.69 -4.46
CA VAL A 25 -6.24 -17.58 -3.65
C VAL A 25 -6.96 -18.03 -2.36
N ASN A 26 -7.84 -17.18 -1.81
CA ASN A 26 -8.69 -17.56 -0.69
C ASN A 26 -9.68 -18.70 -1.02
N LEU A 27 -10.07 -18.89 -2.29
CA LEU A 27 -10.97 -19.98 -2.71
C LEU A 27 -10.38 -21.37 -2.44
N VAL A 28 -9.05 -21.48 -2.41
CA VAL A 28 -8.35 -22.73 -2.12
C VAL A 28 -7.84 -22.79 -0.66
N ASN A 29 -8.43 -21.99 0.21
CA ASN A 29 -8.06 -21.86 1.63
C ASN A 29 -6.60 -21.43 1.87
N PHE A 30 -5.98 -20.76 0.90
CA PHE A 30 -4.65 -20.18 1.07
C PHE A 30 -4.79 -18.70 1.42
N ARG A 31 -4.11 -18.26 2.47
CA ARG A 31 -4.12 -16.86 2.92
C ARG A 31 -2.82 -16.19 2.48
N ILE A 32 -2.95 -15.05 1.85
CA ILE A 32 -1.83 -14.17 1.51
C ILE A 32 -2.22 -12.73 1.79
N SER A 33 -1.31 -11.97 2.40
CA SER A 33 -1.50 -10.55 2.64
C SER A 33 -1.18 -9.73 1.39
N LYS A 34 -1.73 -8.51 1.33
CA LYS A 34 -1.43 -7.57 0.24
C LYS A 34 0.05 -7.16 0.20
N GLY A 35 0.72 -7.14 1.35
CA GLY A 35 2.16 -6.83 1.45
C GLY A 35 3.02 -7.91 0.81
N GLU A 36 2.79 -9.18 1.19
CA GLU A 36 3.51 -10.33 0.61
C GLU A 36 3.29 -10.42 -0.90
N LEU A 37 2.05 -10.21 -1.36
CA LEU A 37 1.75 -10.22 -2.78
C LEU A 37 2.47 -9.09 -3.52
N ALA A 38 2.54 -7.89 -2.92
CA ALA A 38 3.29 -6.77 -3.49
C ALA A 38 4.79 -7.09 -3.60
N ASP A 39 5.38 -7.67 -2.56
CA ASP A 39 6.78 -8.07 -2.50
C ASP A 39 7.16 -9.10 -3.58
N ILE A 40 6.25 -10.04 -3.88
CA ILE A 40 6.41 -11.02 -4.98
C ILE A 40 6.44 -10.36 -6.36
N PHE A 41 5.71 -9.26 -6.53
CA PHE A 41 5.64 -8.53 -7.80
C PHE A 41 6.75 -7.48 -7.97
N ARG A 42 7.64 -7.30 -6.98
CA ARG A 42 8.78 -6.38 -7.10
C ARG A 42 9.84 -6.90 -8.08
N SER A 43 10.73 -6.01 -8.49
CA SER A 43 11.95 -6.36 -9.21
C SER A 43 12.92 -7.10 -8.30
N GLU A 44 13.76 -7.96 -8.86
CA GLU A 44 14.76 -8.75 -8.09
C GLU A 44 15.74 -7.86 -7.31
N ASP A 45 16.02 -6.66 -7.81
CA ASP A 45 16.91 -5.69 -7.15
C ASP A 45 16.27 -4.96 -5.94
N HIS A 46 14.98 -5.17 -5.67
CA HIS A 46 14.29 -4.45 -4.60
C HIS A 46 14.56 -5.10 -3.23
N PRO A 47 14.82 -4.34 -2.15
CA PRO A 47 15.13 -4.90 -0.82
C PRO A 47 14.09 -5.88 -0.27
N ASN A 48 12.79 -5.60 -0.44
CA ASN A 48 11.73 -6.55 -0.06
C ASN A 48 11.29 -7.47 -1.20
N TYR A 49 12.12 -7.71 -2.21
CA TYR A 49 11.78 -8.70 -3.23
C TYR A 49 11.61 -10.07 -2.58
N MET A 50 10.52 -10.75 -2.95
CA MET A 50 10.25 -12.11 -2.50
C MET A 50 10.07 -13.04 -3.69
N GLU A 51 10.72 -14.20 -3.64
CA GLU A 51 10.52 -15.22 -4.66
C GLU A 51 9.13 -15.86 -4.55
N CYS A 52 8.47 -16.06 -5.69
CA CYS A 52 7.20 -16.74 -5.78
C CYS A 52 7.43 -18.24 -5.68
N GLY A 53 7.09 -18.83 -4.53
CA GLY A 53 7.16 -20.28 -4.35
C GLY A 53 6.16 -21.03 -5.23
N ASP A 54 6.52 -22.25 -5.63
CA ASP A 54 5.67 -23.15 -6.42
C ASP A 54 4.29 -23.37 -5.78
N GLN A 55 4.25 -23.41 -4.44
CA GLN A 55 3.03 -23.63 -3.68
C GLN A 55 2.03 -22.50 -3.90
N LEU A 56 2.49 -21.25 -3.91
CA LEU A 56 1.62 -20.10 -4.15
C LEU A 56 1.10 -20.12 -5.59
N LEU A 57 1.99 -20.32 -6.56
CA LEU A 57 1.59 -20.34 -7.97
C LEU A 57 0.59 -21.46 -8.26
N ARG A 58 0.83 -22.67 -7.71
CA ARG A 58 -0.11 -23.81 -7.80
C ARG A 58 -1.48 -23.47 -7.22
N ASN A 59 -1.51 -22.90 -6.02
CA ASN A 59 -2.75 -22.53 -5.35
C ASN A 59 -3.51 -21.45 -6.12
N PHE A 60 -2.81 -20.45 -6.65
CA PHE A 60 -3.42 -19.44 -7.51
C PHE A 60 -4.04 -20.04 -8.78
N LEU A 61 -3.34 -20.95 -9.46
CA LEU A 61 -3.87 -21.63 -10.66
C LEU A 61 -5.09 -22.50 -10.33
N ASN A 62 -5.08 -23.22 -9.21
CA ASN A 62 -6.24 -23.97 -8.74
C ASN A 62 -7.41 -23.02 -8.37
N GLY A 63 -7.11 -21.87 -7.76
CA GLY A 63 -8.09 -20.83 -7.49
C GLY A 63 -8.71 -20.27 -8.77
N LEU A 64 -7.92 -20.07 -9.83
CA LEU A 64 -8.44 -19.64 -11.13
C LEU A 64 -9.39 -20.66 -11.76
N ILE A 65 -9.11 -21.95 -11.60
CA ILE A 65 -10.02 -23.02 -12.05
C ILE A 65 -11.36 -22.89 -11.34
N ILE A 66 -11.37 -22.74 -10.01
CA ILE A 66 -12.60 -22.58 -9.24
C ILE A 66 -13.33 -21.29 -9.62
N HIS A 67 -12.59 -20.19 -9.79
CA HIS A 67 -13.15 -18.89 -10.14
C HIS A 67 -13.85 -18.89 -11.50
N LEU A 68 -13.24 -19.50 -12.52
CA LEU A 68 -13.76 -19.49 -13.90
C LEU A 68 -14.65 -20.68 -14.25
N ARG A 69 -14.35 -21.86 -13.71
CA ARG A 69 -15.03 -23.13 -14.06
C ARG A 69 -15.91 -23.69 -12.95
N GLY A 70 -15.89 -23.10 -11.76
CA GLY A 70 -16.61 -23.63 -10.59
C GLY A 70 -15.89 -24.81 -9.92
N THR A 71 -16.47 -25.28 -8.82
CA THR A 71 -15.98 -26.49 -8.13
C THR A 71 -16.48 -27.73 -8.88
N LYS A 72 -15.97 -28.91 -8.48
CA LYS A 72 -16.45 -30.18 -9.05
C LYS A 72 -17.95 -30.40 -8.76
N GLU A 73 -18.42 -29.92 -7.62
CA GLU A 73 -19.80 -30.09 -7.17
C GLU A 73 -20.74 -29.05 -7.81
N GLU A 74 -20.23 -27.85 -8.10
CA GLU A 74 -20.98 -26.76 -8.71
C GLU A 74 -20.20 -26.19 -9.92
N PRO A 75 -20.31 -26.84 -11.11
CA PRO A 75 -19.61 -26.40 -12.30
C PRO A 75 -20.22 -25.12 -12.86
N LYS A 76 -19.36 -24.20 -13.31
CA LYS A 76 -19.73 -22.95 -13.98
C LYS A 76 -19.31 -23.00 -15.44
N ASN A 77 -20.13 -22.44 -16.32
CA ASN A 77 -19.77 -22.27 -17.73
C ASN A 77 -18.74 -21.15 -17.86
N PRO A 78 -17.49 -21.43 -18.30
CA PRO A 78 -16.45 -20.40 -18.33
C PRO A 78 -16.76 -19.25 -19.29
N ARG A 79 -17.53 -19.52 -20.35
CA ARG A 79 -17.95 -18.48 -21.31
C ARG A 79 -18.85 -17.43 -20.67
N GLU A 80 -19.77 -17.85 -19.81
CA GLU A 80 -20.70 -16.96 -19.11
C GLU A 80 -19.94 -16.13 -18.08
N VAL A 81 -19.10 -16.76 -17.25
CA VAL A 81 -18.27 -16.07 -16.25
C VAL A 81 -17.36 -15.02 -16.90
N LEU A 82 -16.69 -15.36 -18.01
CA LEU A 82 -15.84 -14.41 -18.73
C LEU A 82 -16.66 -13.24 -19.31
N SER A 83 -17.89 -13.50 -19.79
CA SER A 83 -18.78 -12.44 -20.26
C SER A 83 -19.20 -11.50 -19.14
N GLU A 84 -19.43 -12.01 -17.93
CA GLU A 84 -19.75 -11.22 -16.75
C GLU A 84 -18.56 -10.40 -16.27
N ILE A 85 -17.37 -11.00 -16.21
CA ILE A 85 -16.13 -10.28 -15.88
C ILE A 85 -15.89 -9.14 -16.88
N ALA A 86 -16.12 -9.38 -18.17
CA ALA A 86 -16.00 -8.34 -19.20
C ALA A 86 -17.00 -7.19 -19.01
N LYS A 87 -18.25 -7.49 -18.60
CA LYS A 87 -19.27 -6.48 -18.26
C LYS A 87 -18.91 -5.69 -17.00
N ASN A 88 -18.35 -6.37 -16.00
CA ASN A 88 -18.03 -5.79 -14.69
C ASN A 88 -16.66 -5.10 -14.63
N LYS A 89 -15.84 -5.18 -15.68
CA LYS A 89 -14.60 -4.40 -15.79
C LYS A 89 -14.96 -2.92 -15.75
N THR A 90 -14.87 -2.36 -14.54
CA THR A 90 -14.80 -0.91 -14.35
C THR A 90 -13.70 -0.41 -15.27
N SER A 91 -14.04 0.50 -16.18
CA SER A 91 -13.06 1.09 -17.08
C SER A 91 -11.94 1.70 -16.24
N LEU A 92 -10.69 1.30 -16.52
CA LEU A 92 -9.50 1.93 -15.92
C LEU A 92 -9.43 3.43 -16.27
N PHE A 93 -10.18 3.83 -17.31
CA PHE A 93 -10.55 5.21 -17.59
C PHE A 93 -11.97 5.43 -17.10
N LYS A 94 -12.13 5.86 -15.85
CA LYS A 94 -13.30 6.67 -15.53
C LYS A 94 -13.15 7.89 -16.43
N GLU A 95 -14.03 8.05 -17.43
CA GLU A 95 -14.22 9.39 -17.98
C GLU A 95 -14.54 10.25 -16.77
N ASP A 96 -13.66 11.20 -16.48
CA ASP A 96 -13.95 12.28 -15.56
C ASP A 96 -15.18 12.99 -16.15
N LYS A 97 -16.38 12.53 -15.79
CA LYS A 97 -17.54 13.40 -15.79
C LYS A 97 -17.16 14.50 -14.82
N LYS A 98 -16.64 15.60 -15.37
CA LYS A 98 -16.61 16.92 -14.74
C LYS A 98 -17.96 17.07 -14.07
N SER A 99 -17.99 16.93 -12.76
CA SER A 99 -19.09 17.47 -12.00
C SER A 99 -18.93 18.98 -12.19
N ASP A 100 -19.89 19.56 -12.91
CA ASP A 100 -20.04 21.00 -13.00
C ASP A 100 -20.28 21.54 -11.59
N PHE A 101 -19.19 21.85 -10.90
CA PHE A 101 -19.22 22.61 -9.66
C PHE A 101 -19.65 24.03 -10.06
N LYS A 102 -20.96 24.26 -10.08
CA LYS A 102 -21.55 25.59 -10.15
C LYS A 102 -20.94 26.42 -9.01
N LYS A 103 -20.05 27.33 -9.39
CA LYS A 103 -19.43 28.30 -8.50
C LYS A 103 -20.38 29.48 -8.34
N GLU A 104 -21.40 29.32 -7.49
CA GLU A 104 -22.16 30.43 -6.93
C GLU A 104 -21.72 30.62 -5.48
N GLY A 105 -21.11 31.77 -5.18
CA GLY A 105 -20.65 32.12 -3.84
C GLY A 105 -19.37 32.96 -3.83
N GLU A 106 -19.56 34.27 -3.98
CA GLU A 106 -18.69 35.41 -3.63
C GLU A 106 -17.17 35.17 -3.39
N LYS A 107 -16.35 35.76 -4.27
CA LYS A 107 -14.94 36.04 -4.00
C LYS A 107 -14.83 37.05 -2.85
N LYS A 108 -14.59 36.59 -1.61
CA LYS A 108 -14.00 37.48 -0.60
C LYS A 108 -12.54 37.75 -0.98
N THR A 109 -12.28 38.98 -1.40
CA THR A 109 -10.93 39.49 -1.67
C THR A 109 -10.11 39.49 -0.39
N PHE A 110 -9.06 38.67 -0.36
CA PHE A 110 -8.09 38.70 0.72
C PHE A 110 -7.27 40.00 0.62
N LYS A 111 -7.53 40.96 1.50
CA LYS A 111 -6.68 42.15 1.68
C LYS A 111 -5.46 41.75 2.53
N PRO A 112 -4.21 41.83 2.02
CA PRO A 112 -3.04 41.64 2.86
C PRO A 112 -2.95 42.81 3.85
N LYS A 113 -3.03 42.52 5.15
CA LYS A 113 -2.66 43.51 6.19
C LYS A 113 -1.16 43.81 6.04
N GLY A 114 -0.84 45.11 6.00
CA GLY A 114 0.45 45.66 5.64
C GLY A 114 1.66 45.06 6.37
N ALA A 115 2.76 45.02 5.63
CA ALA A 115 4.07 44.64 6.13
C ALA A 115 4.58 45.62 7.20
N PRO A 116 5.04 45.16 8.37
CA PRO A 116 6.03 45.91 9.12
C PRO A 116 7.41 45.70 8.46
N ALA A 117 8.19 46.78 8.40
CA ALA A 117 9.40 46.92 7.61
C ALA A 117 10.43 45.79 7.77
N LYS A 118 11.12 45.50 6.66
CA LYS A 118 12.31 44.65 6.58
C LYS A 118 13.35 45.13 7.61
N LYS A 119 13.75 44.27 8.55
CA LYS A 119 15.04 44.43 9.26
C LYS A 119 16.16 43.92 8.33
N PRO A 120 17.31 44.62 8.24
CA PRO A 120 18.39 44.23 7.36
C PRO A 120 19.01 42.91 7.80
N PHE A 121 19.37 42.09 6.81
CA PHE A 121 20.03 40.81 6.98
C PHE A 121 21.44 41.02 7.50
N GLY A 122 21.80 40.36 8.60
CA GLY A 122 23.16 40.36 9.15
C GLY A 122 23.33 41.22 10.39
N GLN A 123 22.95 40.68 11.55
CA GLN A 123 23.59 40.96 12.84
C GLN A 123 23.25 39.80 13.77
N GLY A 124 24.20 38.89 13.96
CA GLY A 124 24.08 37.75 14.86
C GLY A 124 23.98 38.17 16.33
N LYS A 125 23.27 37.37 17.12
CA LYS A 125 23.39 37.20 18.57
C LYS A 125 22.60 35.92 18.99
N PRO A 126 22.92 35.33 20.15
CA PRO A 126 23.38 33.94 20.27
C PRO A 126 22.24 32.93 20.42
N SER A 127 22.50 31.70 19.97
CA SER A 127 21.61 30.55 20.11
C SER A 127 21.45 30.14 21.57
N ASP A 128 20.23 30.26 22.08
CA ASP A 128 19.80 29.53 23.28
C ASP A 128 20.01 28.02 23.05
N LYS A 129 20.86 27.42 23.88
CA LYS A 129 21.12 25.98 23.91
C LYS A 129 19.82 25.26 24.23
N LYS A 130 19.20 24.67 23.20
CA LYS A 130 18.14 23.68 23.35
C LYS A 130 18.74 22.44 24.03
N GLN A 131 18.38 22.21 25.29
CA GLN A 131 18.79 21.04 26.07
C GLN A 131 18.39 19.74 25.36
N LYS A 132 19.35 18.81 25.31
CA LYS A 132 19.21 17.43 24.81
C LYS A 132 18.26 16.67 25.75
N PRO A 133 17.30 15.87 25.26
CA PRO A 133 16.49 15.03 26.15
C PRO A 133 17.40 13.95 26.76
N GLU A 134 17.48 13.92 28.09
CA GLU A 134 18.27 12.96 28.87
C GLU A 134 17.73 11.53 28.68
N SER A 135 18.65 10.55 28.57
CA SER A 135 18.28 9.14 28.40
C SER A 135 17.68 8.56 29.69
N PRO A 136 16.69 7.65 29.63
CA PRO A 136 16.01 7.10 30.81
C PRO A 136 16.88 6.32 31.82
N VAL A 137 18.18 6.14 31.56
CA VAL A 137 19.07 5.26 32.34
C VAL A 137 19.56 5.92 33.63
N GLU A 138 19.40 7.23 33.82
CA GLU A 138 19.86 7.95 35.03
C GLU A 138 18.86 7.93 36.20
N ARG A 139 17.73 7.23 36.08
CA ARG A 139 16.68 7.16 37.10
C ARG A 139 16.91 6.15 38.23
N PHE A 140 18.01 5.39 38.21
CA PHE A 140 18.36 4.45 39.28
C PHE A 140 19.66 4.87 39.97
N LYS A 141 19.56 5.57 41.11
CA LYS A 141 20.66 5.70 42.07
C LYS A 141 20.50 4.63 43.15
N PHE A 142 21.39 3.64 43.14
CA PHE A 142 21.50 2.61 44.18
C PHE A 142 22.21 3.22 45.41
N ASN A 143 21.52 3.26 46.55
CA ASN A 143 22.04 3.79 47.81
C ASN A 143 22.38 2.62 48.75
N SER A 144 23.58 2.05 48.64
CA SER A 144 24.07 1.08 49.61
C SER A 144 24.76 1.80 50.77
N GLY A 145 24.13 1.71 51.93
CA GLY A 145 24.52 2.36 53.18
C GLY A 145 25.91 1.98 53.66
N LYS A 146 26.55 2.97 54.29
CA LYS A 146 27.82 2.88 55.03
C LYS A 146 27.83 1.67 55.98
N THR A 147 28.82 0.78 55.85
CA THR A 147 29.32 0.00 56.98
C THR A 147 30.60 0.65 57.49
N LYS A 148 30.51 1.29 58.65
CA LYS A 148 31.66 1.63 59.50
C LYS A 148 32.01 0.39 60.35
N LYS A 149 33.23 -0.11 60.22
CA LYS A 149 34.19 -0.31 61.32
C LYS A 149 35.52 -0.76 60.74
#